data_AF-A0A384WKQ0-F1
#
_entry.id   AF-A0A384WKQ0-F1
#
_cell.length_a   1.000
_cell.length_b   1.000
_cell.length_c   1.000
_cell.angle_alpha   90.00
_cell.angle_beta   90.00
_cell.angle_gamma   90.00
#
_symmetry.space_group_name_H-M   'P 1'
#
loop_
_entity.id
_entity.type
_entity.pdbx_description
1 polymer ?
#
loop_
_entity_poly.entity_id
_entity_poly.type
_entity_poly.pdbx_seq_one_letter_code
_entity_poly.pdbx_strand_id
1 'polypeptide(L)'
;VVFCIHNIAYQGRFAFADFPLLNLPDEYKSSFDFIDGYEKPVKGRKINWMMAGILESHRVLTVSPYYAQELVSGVKKGVELHTALRRKTVTGIVNGMDTQEWNPATDKYIDVHYDITTVMDAKPLLKEALQAAVGLPVDRNIPLIGFIGRLEEQKGSDILAAAIPKFIHKDVQIVIL
;
A
#
# COMPACT_ATOMS: atom_id res chain seq x y z
N VAL A 1 18.80 4.21 -16.65
CA VAL A 1 17.96 3.38 -15.74
C VAL A 1 16.86 4.21 -15.12
N VAL A 2 15.63 3.69 -15.08
CA VAL A 2 14.50 4.27 -14.35
C VAL A 2 14.17 3.35 -13.17
N PHE A 3 14.08 3.89 -11.96
CA PHE A 3 13.77 3.13 -10.75
C PHE A 3 12.34 3.44 -10.27
N CYS A 4 11.50 2.42 -10.12
CA CYS A 4 10.10 2.59 -9.72
C CYS A 4 9.88 2.14 -8.26
N ILE A 5 9.37 3.04 -7.43
CA ILE A 5 9.04 2.78 -6.03
C ILE A 5 7.57 2.37 -5.93
N HIS A 6 7.33 1.09 -5.67
CA HIS A 6 5.98 0.54 -5.47
C HIS A 6 5.53 0.63 -4.00
N ASN A 7 6.45 0.45 -3.06
CA ASN A 7 6.18 0.58 -1.63
C ASN A 7 7.46 0.99 -0.88
N ILE A 8 7.44 2.18 -0.25
CA ILE A 8 8.59 2.75 0.46
C ILE A 8 8.95 2.03 1.77
N ALA A 9 8.05 1.20 2.32
CA ALA A 9 8.26 0.52 3.59
C ALA A 9 9.37 -0.55 3.51
N TYR A 10 9.53 -1.18 2.36
CA TYR A 10 10.48 -2.28 2.14
C TYR A 10 11.69 -1.80 1.34
N GLN A 11 12.73 -1.36 2.05
CA GLN A 11 13.87 -0.65 1.43
C GLN A 11 15.10 -1.54 1.18
N GLY A 12 15.12 -2.76 1.71
CA GLY A 12 16.33 -3.60 1.73
C GLY A 12 17.41 -3.01 2.63
N ARG A 13 17.15 -2.95 3.95
CA ARG A 13 18.08 -2.46 4.98
C ARG A 13 18.90 -3.64 5.52
N PHE A 14 20.21 -3.64 5.28
CA PHE A 14 21.13 -4.70 5.76
C PHE A 14 22.29 -4.14 6.59
N ALA A 15 23.09 -5.00 7.21
CA ALA A 15 24.23 -4.52 7.99
C ALA A 15 25.24 -3.82 7.08
N PHE A 16 25.82 -2.71 7.55
CA PHE A 16 26.79 -1.97 6.75
C PHE A 16 28.04 -2.80 6.37
N ALA A 17 28.40 -3.75 7.25
CA ALA A 17 29.50 -4.69 7.03
C ALA A 17 29.29 -5.62 5.84
N ASP A 18 28.05 -5.79 5.36
CA ASP A 18 27.71 -6.72 4.27
C ASP A 18 27.99 -6.12 2.88
N PHE A 19 28.33 -4.82 2.77
CA PHE A 19 28.59 -4.18 1.47
C PHE A 19 29.59 -4.95 0.57
N PRO A 20 30.72 -5.46 1.07
CA PRO A 20 31.67 -6.22 0.25
C PRO A 20 31.06 -7.47 -0.41
N LEU A 21 30.00 -8.04 0.17
CA LEU A 21 29.30 -9.21 -0.40
C LEU A 21 28.56 -8.88 -1.71
N LEU A 22 28.31 -7.60 -1.98
CA LEU A 22 27.69 -7.15 -3.23
C LEU A 22 28.67 -7.17 -4.42
N ASN A 23 29.97 -7.34 -4.17
CA ASN A 23 31.03 -7.29 -5.19
C ASN A 23 30.97 -6.00 -6.06
N LEU A 24 30.59 -4.88 -5.45
CA LEU A 24 30.56 -3.57 -6.09
C LEU A 24 31.81 -2.75 -5.75
N PRO A 25 32.28 -1.89 -6.67
CA PRO A 25 33.33 -0.91 -6.36
C PRO A 25 32.97 -0.01 -5.18
N ASP A 26 33.97 0.37 -4.38
CA ASP A 26 33.79 1.19 -3.17
C ASP A 26 33.21 2.59 -3.46
N GLU A 27 33.32 3.09 -4.70
CA GLU A 27 32.74 4.38 -5.11
C GLU A 27 31.20 4.42 -4.93
N TYR A 28 30.53 3.28 -5.09
CA TYR A 28 29.08 3.16 -4.91
C TYR A 28 28.66 3.07 -3.45
N LYS A 29 29.59 2.81 -2.52
CA LYS A 29 29.29 2.57 -1.10
C LYS A 29 28.53 3.73 -0.46
N SER A 30 28.83 4.96 -0.87
CA SER A 30 28.15 6.17 -0.39
C SER A 30 26.66 6.20 -0.73
N SER A 31 26.26 5.60 -1.86
CA SER A 31 24.86 5.52 -2.30
C SER A 31 24.04 4.51 -1.50
N PHE A 32 24.70 3.54 -0.87
CA PHE A 32 24.08 2.58 0.04
C PHE A 32 24.09 3.05 1.50
N ASP A 33 24.94 4.03 1.86
CA ASP A 33 25.19 4.42 3.24
C ASP A 33 23.98 5.14 3.86
N PHE A 34 23.31 4.43 4.76
CA PHE A 34 22.04 4.85 5.33
C PHE A 34 22.07 4.78 6.86
N ILE A 35 21.53 5.81 7.51
CA ILE A 35 21.33 5.82 8.95
C ILE A 35 19.87 5.48 9.24
N ASP A 36 19.67 4.27 9.79
CA ASP A 36 18.36 3.77 10.22
C ASP A 36 18.06 4.24 11.64
N GLY A 37 16.77 4.40 11.95
CA GLY A 37 16.27 4.56 13.31
C GLY A 37 15.71 5.94 13.63
N TYR A 38 15.11 6.62 12.65
CA TYR A 38 14.21 7.74 12.95
C TYR A 38 13.00 7.19 13.73
N GLU A 39 12.78 7.71 14.94
CA GLU A 39 11.74 7.29 15.91
C GLU A 39 11.91 5.88 16.54
N LYS A 40 12.90 5.09 16.13
CA LYS A 40 13.14 3.75 16.71
C LYS A 40 14.14 3.80 17.88
N PRO A 41 14.01 2.90 18.86
CA PRO A 41 14.94 2.83 19.99
C PRO A 41 16.36 2.43 19.58
N VAL A 42 16.52 1.84 18.39
CA VAL A 42 17.82 1.41 17.84
C VAL A 42 18.12 2.26 16.61
N LYS A 43 19.19 3.05 16.71
CA LYS A 43 19.82 3.74 15.58
C LYS A 43 21.03 2.97 15.11
N GLY A 44 21.25 2.90 13.80
CA GLY A 44 22.39 2.17 13.27
C GLY A 44 22.71 2.48 11.82
N ARG A 45 23.99 2.41 11.48
CA ARG A 45 24.46 2.48 10.09
C ARG A 45 24.13 1.18 9.37
N LYS A 46 23.56 1.28 8.18
CA LYS A 46 23.07 0.19 7.36
C LYS A 46 23.45 0.43 5.90
N ILE A 47 23.43 -0.63 5.10
CA ILE A 47 23.25 -0.47 3.65
C ILE A 47 21.75 -0.41 3.31
N ASN A 48 21.37 0.42 2.34
CA ASN A 48 19.99 0.57 1.87
C ASN A 48 19.92 0.48 0.35
N TRP A 49 19.31 -0.60 -0.15
CA TRP A 49 19.26 -0.89 -1.59
C TRP A 49 18.36 0.07 -2.35
N MET A 50 17.23 0.45 -1.75
CA MET A 50 16.32 1.43 -2.37
C MET A 50 16.96 2.80 -2.48
N MET A 51 17.71 3.24 -1.45
CA MET A 51 18.46 4.49 -1.49
C MET A 51 19.48 4.50 -2.63
N ALA A 52 20.24 3.41 -2.80
CA ALA A 52 21.17 3.26 -3.91
C ALA A 52 20.44 3.32 -5.26
N GLY A 53 19.33 2.60 -5.42
CA GLY A 53 18.50 2.66 -6.63
C GLY A 53 17.98 4.06 -6.95
N ILE A 54 17.57 4.83 -5.93
CA ILE A 54 17.17 6.23 -6.07
C ILE A 54 18.34 7.09 -6.56
N LEU A 55 19.49 7.02 -5.88
CA LEU A 55 20.64 7.89 -6.14
C LEU A 55 21.32 7.59 -7.48
N GLU A 56 21.43 6.32 -7.88
CA GLU A 56 22.11 5.88 -9.10
C GLU A 56 21.19 5.89 -10.35
N SER A 57 19.87 5.99 -10.17
CA SER A 57 18.95 6.06 -11.31
C SER A 57 18.94 7.43 -12.00
N HIS A 58 18.58 7.42 -13.28
CA HIS A 58 18.43 8.64 -14.08
C HIS A 58 17.08 9.31 -13.81
N ARG A 59 16.06 8.49 -13.51
CA ARG A 59 14.71 8.92 -13.14
C ARG A 59 14.14 8.01 -12.07
N VAL A 60 13.35 8.60 -11.19
CA VAL A 60 12.62 7.88 -10.14
C VAL A 60 11.12 8.03 -10.40
N LEU A 61 10.42 6.90 -10.42
CA LEU A 61 8.97 6.83 -10.57
C LEU A 61 8.31 6.29 -9.31
N THR A 62 7.02 6.57 -9.14
CA THR A 62 6.17 5.90 -8.16
C THR A 62 4.73 5.79 -8.66
N VAL A 63 3.88 5.11 -7.90
CA VAL A 63 2.57 4.59 -8.31
C VAL A 63 1.41 5.59 -8.22
N SER A 64 1.66 6.84 -7.79
CA SER A 64 0.68 7.92 -7.94
C SER A 64 1.31 9.32 -7.78
N PRO A 65 0.76 10.36 -8.43
CA PRO A 65 1.24 11.74 -8.29
C PRO A 65 1.21 12.25 -6.84
N TYR A 66 0.15 11.92 -6.09
CA TYR A 66 0.04 12.33 -4.69
C TYR A 66 1.06 11.61 -3.81
N TYR A 67 1.26 10.31 -4.03
CA TYR A 67 2.26 9.54 -3.28
C TYR A 67 3.67 10.07 -3.54
N ALA A 68 3.98 10.53 -4.77
CA ALA A 68 5.26 11.20 -5.04
C ALA A 68 5.48 12.43 -4.14
N GLN A 69 4.44 13.24 -3.91
CA GLN A 69 4.50 14.40 -3.01
C GLN A 69 4.68 13.98 -1.55
N GLU A 70 3.97 12.94 -1.12
CA GLU A 70 4.07 12.39 0.23
C GLU A 70 5.47 11.85 0.55
N LEU A 71 6.07 11.12 -0.40
CA LEU A 71 7.40 10.54 -0.25
C LEU A 71 8.48 11.60 0.00
N VAL A 72 8.35 12.78 -0.63
CA VAL A 72 9.28 13.90 -0.44
C VAL A 72 8.88 14.81 0.72
N SER A 73 7.67 14.72 1.26
CA SER A 73 7.15 15.71 2.23
C SER A 73 7.87 15.65 3.57
N GLY A 74 8.34 14.47 3.98
CA GLY A 74 9.07 14.34 5.23
C GLY A 74 9.49 12.93 5.58
N VAL A 75 10.29 12.84 6.62
CA VAL A 75 10.95 11.63 7.11
C VAL A 75 9.99 10.50 7.50
N LYS A 76 8.82 10.79 8.08
CA LYS A 76 7.82 9.76 8.41
C LYS A 76 7.19 9.12 7.16
N LYS A 77 6.77 9.95 6.19
CA LYS A 77 6.11 9.48 4.96
C LYS A 77 7.10 8.89 3.94
N GLY A 78 8.28 9.49 3.82
CA GLY A 78 9.38 8.97 2.99
C GLY A 78 10.22 7.90 3.67
N VAL A 79 9.87 7.51 4.91
CA VAL A 79 10.55 6.49 5.72
C VAL A 79 12.08 6.66 5.67
N GLU A 80 12.53 7.84 6.09
CA GLU A 80 13.93 8.29 6.12
C GLU A 80 14.60 8.56 4.75
N LEU A 81 13.99 8.18 3.63
CA LEU A 81 14.53 8.42 2.28
C LEU A 81 14.12 9.76 1.65
N HIS A 82 13.28 10.55 2.32
CA HIS A 82 12.78 11.84 1.81
C HIS A 82 13.87 12.79 1.29
N THR A 83 15.05 12.81 1.91
CA THR A 83 16.18 13.65 1.46
C THR A 83 16.80 13.14 0.16
N ALA A 84 17.02 11.83 0.03
CA ALA A 84 17.49 11.20 -1.21
C ALA A 84 16.47 11.40 -2.34
N LEU A 85 15.18 11.27 -2.01
CA LEU A 85 14.08 11.49 -2.94
C LEU A 85 14.00 12.95 -3.39
N ARG A 86 14.23 13.95 -2.53
CA ARG A 86 14.27 15.37 -2.93
C ARG A 86 15.44 15.72 -3.86
N ARG A 87 16.54 14.96 -3.80
CA ARG A 87 17.69 15.12 -4.72
C ARG A 87 17.38 14.61 -6.13
N LYS A 88 16.31 13.86 -6.29
CA LYS A 88 15.82 13.35 -7.57
C LYS A 88 14.44 13.95 -7.86
N THR A 89 14.08 14.10 -9.13
CA THR A 89 12.69 14.43 -9.46
C THR A 89 11.88 13.14 -9.48
N VAL A 90 11.02 12.93 -8.49
CA VAL A 90 10.13 11.76 -8.43
C VAL A 90 8.86 12.05 -9.22
N THR A 91 8.54 11.23 -10.21
CA THR A 91 7.29 11.35 -10.98
C THR A 91 6.32 10.25 -10.58
N GLY A 92 5.11 10.62 -10.18
CA GLY A 92 4.05 9.67 -9.88
C GLY A 92 3.17 9.38 -11.09
N ILE A 93 2.90 8.11 -11.36
CA ILE A 93 2.02 7.64 -12.45
C ILE A 93 1.03 6.67 -11.82
N VAL A 94 -0.26 6.92 -12.02
CA VAL A 94 -1.34 6.09 -11.45
C VAL A 94 -1.31 4.70 -12.07
N ASN A 95 -1.36 3.66 -11.23
CA ASN A 95 -1.47 2.28 -11.69
C ASN A 95 -2.80 2.03 -12.41
N GLY A 96 -2.76 1.19 -13.43
CA GLY A 96 -3.96 0.54 -13.95
C GLY A 96 -4.42 -0.64 -13.06
N MET A 97 -5.48 -1.30 -13.51
CA MET A 97 -5.99 -2.55 -12.94
C MET A 97 -6.28 -3.52 -14.10
N ASP A 98 -6.15 -4.82 -13.86
CA ASP A 98 -6.52 -5.84 -14.84
C ASP A 98 -8.05 -5.93 -14.94
N THR A 99 -8.62 -5.45 -16.04
CA THR A 99 -10.07 -5.44 -16.27
C THR A 99 -10.60 -6.76 -16.87
N GLN A 100 -9.75 -7.77 -17.07
CA GLN A 100 -10.20 -9.12 -17.39
C GLN A 100 -10.40 -9.93 -16.11
N GLU A 101 -9.48 -9.78 -15.16
CA GLU A 101 -9.60 -10.37 -13.83
C GLU A 101 -10.71 -9.69 -13.01
N TRP A 102 -10.72 -8.35 -12.96
CA TRP A 102 -11.65 -7.56 -12.15
C TRP A 102 -12.78 -6.99 -13.01
N ASN A 103 -13.71 -7.86 -13.42
CA ASN A 103 -14.85 -7.46 -14.25
C ASN A 103 -16.19 -8.01 -13.71
N PRO A 104 -17.08 -7.17 -13.16
CA PRO A 104 -18.35 -7.63 -12.60
C PRO A 104 -19.28 -8.27 -13.64
N ALA A 105 -19.06 -8.05 -14.93
CA ALA A 105 -19.85 -8.67 -15.99
C ALA A 105 -19.44 -10.13 -16.28
N THR A 106 -18.24 -10.55 -15.85
CA THR A 106 -17.67 -11.86 -16.16
C THR A 106 -17.00 -12.55 -14.97
N ASP A 107 -17.01 -11.94 -13.79
CA ASP A 107 -16.35 -12.44 -12.59
C ASP A 107 -16.97 -13.77 -12.14
N LYS A 108 -16.16 -14.83 -12.16
CA LYS A 108 -16.59 -16.20 -11.85
C LYS A 108 -16.88 -16.44 -10.36
N TYR A 109 -16.55 -15.51 -9.48
CA TYR A 109 -16.71 -15.66 -8.03
C TYR A 109 -17.99 -15.01 -7.50
N ILE A 110 -18.75 -14.31 -8.34
CA ILE A 110 -20.03 -13.71 -7.98
C ILE A 110 -21.17 -14.42 -8.70
N ASP A 111 -22.28 -14.65 -7.99
CA ASP A 111 -23.42 -15.40 -8.52
C ASP A 111 -24.25 -14.58 -9.53
N VAL A 112 -24.18 -13.25 -9.44
CA VAL A 112 -24.93 -12.32 -10.29
C VAL A 112 -23.97 -11.34 -10.94
N HIS A 113 -23.80 -11.47 -12.25
CA HIS A 113 -23.03 -10.53 -13.06
C HIS A 113 -23.78 -9.23 -13.27
N TYR A 114 -23.05 -8.13 -13.40
CA TYR A 114 -23.63 -6.83 -13.64
C TYR A 114 -22.72 -5.88 -14.39
N ASP A 115 -23.34 -4.84 -14.94
CA ASP A 115 -22.70 -3.70 -15.56
C ASP A 115 -23.23 -2.39 -14.97
N ILE A 116 -22.88 -1.26 -15.58
CA ILE A 116 -23.30 0.07 -15.11
C ILE A 116 -24.82 0.27 -15.12
N THR A 117 -25.57 -0.47 -15.94
CA THR A 117 -27.02 -0.33 -16.07
C THR A 117 -27.80 -1.23 -15.10
N THR A 118 -27.21 -2.37 -14.73
CA THR A 118 -27.84 -3.41 -13.88
C THR A 118 -27.32 -3.43 -12.44
N VAL A 119 -26.30 -2.61 -12.13
CA VAL A 119 -25.63 -2.56 -10.82
C VAL A 119 -26.60 -2.40 -9.63
N MET A 120 -27.68 -1.63 -9.81
CA MET A 120 -28.64 -1.35 -8.74
C MET A 120 -29.53 -2.55 -8.39
N ASP A 121 -29.74 -3.46 -9.34
CA ASP A 121 -30.51 -4.69 -9.12
C ASP A 121 -29.62 -5.84 -8.64
N ALA A 122 -28.39 -5.92 -9.16
CA ALA A 122 -27.47 -7.02 -8.85
C ALA A 122 -26.76 -6.87 -7.49
N LYS A 123 -26.27 -5.67 -7.13
CA LYS A 123 -25.52 -5.49 -5.88
C LYS A 123 -26.31 -5.85 -4.61
N PRO A 124 -27.62 -5.58 -4.50
CA PRO A 124 -28.42 -6.06 -3.37
C PRO A 124 -28.41 -7.58 -3.23
N LEU A 125 -28.52 -8.33 -4.34
CA LEU A 125 -28.48 -9.79 -4.34
C LEU A 125 -27.11 -10.31 -3.90
N LEU A 126 -26.03 -9.72 -4.43
CA LEU A 126 -24.65 -10.06 -4.04
C LEU A 126 -24.38 -9.76 -2.57
N LYS A 127 -24.96 -8.69 -2.04
CA LYS A 127 -24.86 -8.33 -0.63
C LYS A 127 -25.58 -9.35 0.25
N GLU A 128 -26.79 -9.77 -0.11
CA GLU A 128 -27.54 -10.80 0.61
C GLU A 128 -26.79 -12.14 0.61
N ALA A 129 -26.19 -12.52 -0.52
CA ALA A 129 -25.34 -13.70 -0.64
C ALA A 129 -24.10 -13.61 0.27
N LEU A 130 -23.42 -12.45 0.30
CA LEU A 130 -22.31 -12.21 1.21
C LEU A 130 -22.75 -12.31 2.67
N GLN A 131 -23.84 -11.63 3.05
CA GLN A 131 -24.39 -11.67 4.42
C GLN A 131 -24.65 -13.10 4.87
N ALA A 132 -25.30 -13.91 4.01
CA ALA A 132 -25.55 -15.32 4.28
C ALA A 132 -24.25 -16.12 4.43
N ALA A 133 -23.27 -15.91 3.53
CA ALA A 133 -21.99 -16.61 3.56
C ALA A 133 -21.16 -16.33 4.81
N VAL A 134 -21.25 -15.11 5.37
CA VAL A 134 -20.52 -14.73 6.59
C VAL A 134 -21.37 -14.83 7.87
N GLY A 135 -22.59 -15.35 7.79
CA GLY A 135 -23.47 -15.57 8.95
C GLY A 135 -24.04 -14.28 9.57
N LEU A 136 -24.14 -13.19 8.80
CA LEU A 136 -24.79 -11.95 9.21
C LEU A 136 -26.30 -12.00 8.92
N PRO A 137 -27.13 -11.19 9.61
CA PRO A 137 -28.52 -11.00 9.24
C PRO A 137 -28.64 -10.57 7.77
N VAL A 138 -29.42 -11.34 7.00
CA VAL A 138 -29.64 -11.07 5.57
C VAL A 138 -30.68 -9.97 5.43
N ASP A 139 -30.22 -8.77 5.12
CA ASP A 139 -31.06 -7.59 4.87
C ASP A 139 -30.33 -6.63 3.92
N ARG A 140 -30.89 -6.45 2.73
CA ARG A 140 -30.38 -5.52 1.71
C ARG A 140 -30.39 -4.06 2.16
N ASN A 141 -31.17 -3.68 3.17
CA ASN A 141 -31.30 -2.30 3.63
C ASN A 141 -30.23 -1.90 4.67
N ILE A 142 -29.67 -2.85 5.43
CA ILE A 142 -28.65 -2.58 6.45
C ILE A 142 -27.29 -2.28 5.79
N PRO A 143 -26.70 -1.08 5.88
CA PRO A 143 -25.42 -0.78 5.25
C PRO A 143 -24.32 -1.77 5.67
N LEU A 144 -23.56 -2.27 4.69
CA LEU A 144 -22.45 -3.20 4.90
C LEU A 144 -21.13 -2.52 4.54
N ILE A 145 -20.21 -2.48 5.49
CA ILE A 145 -18.87 -1.92 5.35
C ILE A 145 -17.87 -3.07 5.21
N GLY A 146 -17.08 -3.08 4.14
CA GLY A 146 -16.02 -4.05 3.92
C GLY A 146 -14.64 -3.44 4.12
N PHE A 147 -13.78 -4.08 4.90
CA PHE A 147 -12.34 -3.84 4.93
C PHE A 147 -11.64 -5.07 4.37
N ILE A 148 -10.79 -4.87 3.36
CA ILE A 148 -9.99 -5.93 2.76
C ILE A 148 -8.55 -5.47 2.69
N GLY A 149 -7.65 -6.16 3.39
CA GLY A 149 -6.23 -5.83 3.33
C GLY A 149 -5.40 -6.44 4.45
N ARG A 150 -4.08 -6.42 4.24
CA ARG A 150 -3.12 -6.89 5.25
C ARG A 150 -3.30 -6.11 6.57
N LEU A 151 -3.29 -6.84 7.68
CA LEU A 151 -3.36 -6.28 9.04
C LEU A 151 -2.00 -5.70 9.45
N GLU A 152 -1.63 -4.61 8.78
CA GLU A 152 -0.43 -3.83 9.05
C GLU A 152 -0.81 -2.37 9.30
N GLU A 153 -0.03 -1.65 10.10
CA GLU A 153 -0.26 -0.22 10.41
C GLU A 153 -0.43 0.63 9.14
N GLN A 154 0.28 0.30 8.05
CA GLN A 154 0.15 1.00 6.77
C GLN A 154 -1.30 1.00 6.22
N LYS A 155 -2.09 -0.03 6.56
CA LYS A 155 -3.48 -0.17 6.11
C LYS A 155 -4.49 0.41 7.10
N GLY A 156 -4.04 0.89 8.26
CA GLY A 156 -4.90 1.54 9.26
C GLY A 156 -5.86 0.58 9.95
N SER A 157 -5.47 -0.70 10.11
CA SER A 157 -6.31 -1.69 10.81
C SER A 157 -6.55 -1.31 12.27
N ASP A 158 -5.59 -0.64 12.90
CA ASP A 158 -5.68 -0.02 14.23
C ASP A 158 -6.75 1.09 14.27
N ILE A 159 -6.78 1.94 13.24
CA ILE A 159 -7.77 3.02 13.10
C ILE A 159 -9.17 2.42 12.93
N LEU A 160 -9.32 1.40 12.09
CA LEU A 160 -10.59 0.68 11.91
C LEU A 160 -11.06 0.09 13.25
N ALA A 161 -10.20 -0.65 13.94
CA ALA A 161 -10.53 -1.26 15.23
C ALA A 161 -10.98 -0.22 16.27
N ALA A 162 -10.31 0.93 16.33
CA ALA A 162 -10.68 2.03 17.22
C ALA A 162 -12.00 2.73 16.79
N ALA A 163 -12.39 2.63 15.52
CA ALA A 163 -13.63 3.20 15.00
C ALA A 163 -14.85 2.29 15.22
N ILE A 164 -14.69 0.96 15.22
CA ILE A 164 -15.80 -0.02 15.36
C ILE A 164 -16.74 0.30 16.54
N PRO A 165 -16.26 0.56 17.77
CA PRO A 165 -17.16 0.88 18.89
C PRO A 165 -18.05 2.10 18.65
N LYS A 166 -17.65 3.03 17.77
CA LYS A 166 -18.45 4.22 17.43
C LYS A 166 -19.66 3.87 16.54
N PHE A 167 -19.65 2.69 15.91
CA PHE A 167 -20.75 2.18 15.08
C PHE A 167 -21.72 1.27 15.86
N ILE A 168 -21.45 0.95 17.13
CA ILE A 168 -22.24 -0.03 17.89
C ILE A 168 -23.72 0.35 18.08
N HIS A 169 -24.05 1.64 17.95
CA HIS A 169 -25.43 2.16 18.03
C HIS A 169 -26.03 2.47 16.67
N LYS A 170 -25.38 2.04 15.58
CA LYS A 170 -25.85 2.19 14.21
C LYS A 170 -26.28 0.83 13.71
N ASP A 171 -27.37 0.80 12.94
CA ASP A 171 -27.81 -0.41 12.25
C ASP A 171 -26.94 -0.61 11.01
N VAL A 172 -25.73 -1.14 11.23
CA VAL A 172 -24.72 -1.36 10.19
C VAL A 172 -24.00 -2.68 10.43
N GLN A 173 -23.48 -3.26 9.36
CA GLN A 173 -22.66 -4.47 9.39
C GLN A 173 -21.24 -4.17 8.93
N ILE A 174 -20.26 -4.88 9.50
CA ILE A 174 -18.86 -4.72 9.15
C ILE A 174 -18.28 -6.10 8.86
N VAL A 175 -17.62 -6.25 7.71
CA VAL A 175 -16.89 -7.44 7.29
C VAL A 175 -15.41 -7.07 7.14
N ILE A 176 -14.52 -7.84 7.74
CA ILE A 176 -13.07 -7.64 7.70
C ILE A 176 -12.45 -8.91 7.13
N LEU A 177 -11.71 -8.79 6.01
CA LEU A 177 -11.07 -9.87 5.26
C LEU A 177 -9.56 -9.64 5.10
#